data_AF-A0A7J5V700-F1
#
_entry.id   AF-A0A7J5V700-F1
#
_cell.length_a   1.000
_cell.length_b   1.000
_cell.length_c   1.000
_cell.angle_alpha   90.00
_cell.angle_beta   90.00
_cell.angle_gamma   90.00
#
_symmetry.space_group_name_H-M   'P 1'
#
loop_
_entity.id
_entity.type
_entity.pdbx_description
1 polymer ?
#
loop_
_entity_poly.entity_id
_entity_poly.type
_entity_poly.pdbx_seq_one_letter_code
_entity_poly.pdbx_strand_id
1 'polypeptide(L)'
;MYIKKNSVVWSLFLILVLTLFVGCAGSSGSSYNSTAPLSAENVNLIFVVSPDLTYQTPGDVNPDTANLTNQGLQRSLLLATYLKTQVLGRKNVNGIYVLAPMTHLQTANNYPDMAAIWYIQQFALLNQINLPVDKNGTKYTANSYLINAAYAPGSVPRGVVLPTTYCPDCQGLDFNNTNGSNDTLVSGIINKKIPGYYVFSAPWETISALLANTNSQQGYNLTLPATYVDTNYVYAISIAPSGDAYLVTYNSKLKPPSTYPVLPLPVTRASCTYTQQPYFSTTRTGGVHGVVIPANINKNQIIYIVRHAEAHPGNVFENGNYVGAGQWRALELPNALRGKISPNMVYSIDPAQWFNVSSVSPPFNVSYVRPSLTVLPYAIANNLPYYLVSSFYIVDQNVAPLASDFFFTGGNLSNKNILLAWESTRIKPLINALLKSYGGSGLPLLDPNWPIDDYDTIWTVTLDASGNLTVDNALCEGIDSAALPATAPQF
;
A
#
# COMPACT_ATOMS: atom_id res chain seq x y z
N MET A 1 68.91 45.26 47.38
CA MET A 1 68.30 43.94 47.57
C MET A 1 67.77 43.49 46.21
N TYR A 2 68.39 42.44 45.66
CA TYR A 2 68.07 41.66 44.47
C TYR A 2 67.74 42.34 43.10
N ILE A 3 68.77 42.33 42.23
CA ILE A 3 68.83 41.91 40.80
C ILE A 3 67.87 42.61 39.79
N LYS A 4 68.32 43.59 38.99
CA LYS A 4 68.93 43.53 37.61
C LYS A 4 68.03 42.82 36.57
N LYS A 5 67.48 43.47 35.53
CA LYS A 5 68.01 44.27 34.38
C LYS A 5 67.97 43.46 33.07
N ASN A 6 67.41 44.12 32.05
CA ASN A 6 67.60 44.00 30.59
C ASN A 6 66.84 42.85 29.90
N SER A 7 65.90 43.07 28.97
CA SER A 7 65.88 43.84 27.69
C SER A 7 66.71 43.21 26.57
N VAL A 8 66.08 43.13 25.38
CA VAL A 8 66.56 42.94 23.97
C VAL A 8 65.65 41.90 23.30
N VAL A 9 64.64 42.27 22.50
CA VAL A 9 64.64 42.70 21.08
C VAL A 9 65.09 41.60 20.10
N TRP A 10 64.23 41.38 19.09
CA TRP A 10 64.43 40.72 17.79
C TRP A 10 64.31 39.19 17.69
N SER A 11 63.25 38.73 17.02
CA SER A 11 63.37 37.97 15.76
C SER A 11 62.00 37.81 15.09
N LEU A 12 61.81 38.56 13.98
CA LEU A 12 60.98 38.14 12.85
C LEU A 12 61.60 36.88 12.24
N PHE A 13 60.77 36.06 11.56
CA PHE A 13 61.05 34.81 10.84
C PHE A 13 60.89 33.52 11.66
N LEU A 14 60.18 32.54 11.06
CA LEU A 14 59.52 31.35 11.64
C LEU A 14 58.22 31.73 12.38
N ILE A 15 57.00 31.55 11.85
CA ILE A 15 56.43 30.34 11.26
C ILE A 15 55.45 30.77 10.15
N LEU A 16 55.97 30.84 8.92
CA LEU A 16 55.21 30.88 7.67
C LEU A 16 55.60 29.61 6.88
N VAL A 17 55.43 28.43 7.48
CA VAL A 17 55.46 27.11 6.82
C VAL A 17 54.61 26.16 7.67
N LEU A 18 53.29 26.25 7.55
CA LEU A 18 52.35 25.18 7.92
C LEU A 18 51.02 25.35 7.17
N THR A 19 51.15 25.67 5.88
CA THR A 19 50.18 25.26 4.85
C THR A 19 50.85 24.12 4.08
N LEU A 20 50.08 23.06 3.80
CA LEU A 20 50.43 21.81 3.11
C LEU A 20 50.74 20.61 4.01
N PHE A 21 49.76 20.23 4.84
CA PHE A 21 49.27 18.86 4.77
C PHE A 21 47.76 18.90 4.52
N VAL A 22 47.44 19.03 3.22
CA VAL A 22 46.21 18.48 2.65
C VAL A 22 46.27 16.98 2.95
N GLY A 23 45.63 16.58 4.05
CA GLY A 23 45.30 15.19 4.28
C GLY A 23 44.22 14.82 3.28
N CYS A 24 44.62 14.25 2.15
CA CYS A 24 43.78 13.36 1.37
C CYS A 24 43.43 12.16 2.27
N ALA A 25 42.47 12.33 3.17
CA ALA A 25 41.80 11.21 3.81
C ALA A 25 40.79 10.68 2.78
N GLY A 26 41.19 9.62 2.10
CA GLY A 26 40.31 8.86 1.22
C GLY A 26 39.02 8.53 1.96
N SER A 27 37.92 8.96 1.36
CA SER A 27 36.54 8.58 1.66
C SER A 27 36.44 7.06 1.75
N SER A 28 36.50 6.56 2.97
CA SER A 28 36.19 5.18 3.33
C SER A 28 34.80 5.20 3.94
N GLY A 29 33.83 4.64 3.19
CA GLY A 29 32.41 4.60 3.54
C GLY A 29 32.17 3.89 4.85
N SER A 30 32.05 4.66 5.93
CA SER A 30 31.69 4.17 7.26
C SER A 30 30.17 4.06 7.36
N SER A 31 29.67 2.84 7.60
CA SER A 31 28.31 2.64 8.08
C SER A 31 28.29 3.04 9.56
N TYR A 32 27.42 3.97 9.93
CA TYR A 32 27.19 4.33 11.33
C TYR A 32 25.72 4.11 11.68
N ASN A 33 25.50 3.52 12.86
CA ASN A 33 24.18 3.48 13.47
C ASN A 33 23.81 4.91 13.86
N SER A 34 22.82 5.49 13.19
CA SER A 34 22.38 6.84 13.49
C SER A 34 21.10 6.83 14.32
N THR A 35 21.01 7.75 15.27
CA THR A 35 19.76 8.15 15.92
C THR A 35 19.29 9.52 15.44
N ALA A 36 20.04 10.18 14.55
CA ALA A 36 19.69 11.49 14.02
C ALA A 36 18.88 11.36 12.72
N PRO A 37 17.89 12.25 12.50
CA PRO A 37 17.19 12.33 11.22
C PRO A 37 18.10 12.65 10.04
N LEU A 38 17.69 12.18 8.86
CA LEU A 38 18.33 12.51 7.59
C LEU A 38 18.07 13.98 7.21
N SER A 39 19.09 14.63 6.63
CA SER A 39 18.99 16.02 6.15
C SER A 39 18.02 16.12 4.96
N ALA A 40 17.09 17.08 5.03
CA ALA A 40 16.17 17.37 3.93
C ALA A 40 16.86 18.00 2.71
N GLU A 41 18.09 18.51 2.88
CA GLU A 41 18.91 19.08 1.80
C GLU A 41 19.58 18.01 0.92
N ASN A 42 19.52 16.74 1.35
CA ASN A 42 20.10 15.63 0.62
C ASN A 42 19.04 14.92 -0.23
N VAL A 43 19.47 14.19 -1.26
CA VAL A 43 18.65 13.15 -1.88
C VAL A 43 18.77 11.91 -1.01
N ASN A 44 17.70 11.54 -0.31
CA ASN A 44 17.68 10.38 0.58
C ASN A 44 16.91 9.22 -0.06
N LEU A 45 17.61 8.13 -0.37
CA LEU A 45 17.02 6.86 -0.76
C LEU A 45 16.90 6.00 0.50
N ILE A 46 15.68 5.75 0.96
CA ILE A 46 15.38 5.05 2.22
C ILE A 46 14.78 3.69 1.90
N PHE A 47 15.43 2.64 2.37
CA PHE A 47 15.12 1.25 2.09
C PHE A 47 14.55 0.58 3.33
N VAL A 48 13.24 0.31 3.27
CA VAL A 48 12.47 -0.40 4.30
C VAL A 48 12.37 -1.86 3.88
N VAL A 49 12.96 -2.76 4.67
CA VAL A 49 12.90 -4.19 4.40
C VAL A 49 11.56 -4.72 4.90
N SER A 50 10.64 -5.04 3.98
CA SER A 50 9.39 -5.71 4.32
C SER A 50 9.62 -7.20 4.57
N PRO A 51 8.92 -7.82 5.52
CA PRO A 51 9.11 -9.23 5.79
C PRO A 51 8.38 -10.08 4.74
N ASP A 52 8.91 -11.27 4.46
CA ASP A 52 8.30 -12.26 3.57
C ASP A 52 8.43 -13.68 4.17
N LEU A 53 8.16 -14.72 3.37
CA LEU A 53 8.29 -16.12 3.84
C LEU A 53 9.75 -16.53 4.15
N THR A 54 10.74 -15.87 3.56
CA THR A 54 12.16 -16.25 3.65
C THR A 54 12.91 -15.41 4.69
N TYR A 55 12.65 -14.11 4.70
CA TYR A 55 13.33 -13.05 5.44
C TYR A 55 12.30 -12.29 6.29
N GLN A 56 12.17 -12.71 7.54
CA GLN A 56 11.29 -12.06 8.51
C GLN A 56 11.87 -12.15 9.93
N THR A 57 11.51 -11.19 10.78
CA THR A 57 11.62 -11.38 12.23
C THR A 57 10.59 -12.43 12.64
N PRO A 58 10.97 -13.49 13.38
CA PRO A 58 10.06 -14.58 13.73
C PRO A 58 8.71 -14.09 14.24
N GLY A 59 7.65 -14.57 13.58
CA GLY A 59 6.26 -14.27 13.92
C GLY A 59 5.68 -13.09 13.16
N ASP A 60 6.42 -12.38 12.31
CA ASP A 60 5.88 -11.27 11.51
C ASP A 60 5.03 -11.76 10.32
N VAL A 61 5.34 -12.93 9.75
CA VAL A 61 4.64 -13.50 8.57
C VAL A 61 4.03 -14.85 8.91
N ASN A 62 2.79 -15.06 8.45
CA ASN A 62 2.12 -16.35 8.55
C ASN A 62 2.53 -17.24 7.36
N PRO A 63 3.10 -18.43 7.57
CA PRO A 63 3.56 -19.28 6.48
C PRO A 63 2.42 -19.87 5.63
N ASP A 64 1.22 -20.04 6.19
CA ASP A 64 0.10 -20.70 5.51
C ASP A 64 -0.62 -19.75 4.54
N THR A 65 -0.61 -18.46 4.84
CA THR A 65 -1.32 -17.42 4.07
C THR A 65 -0.37 -16.43 3.39
N ALA A 66 0.92 -16.45 3.78
CA ALA A 66 1.96 -15.53 3.35
C ALA A 66 1.65 -14.03 3.63
N ASN A 67 0.64 -13.76 4.45
CA ASN A 67 0.29 -12.44 4.96
C ASN A 67 1.15 -12.09 6.18
N LEU A 68 1.17 -10.80 6.55
CA LEU A 68 1.59 -10.45 7.90
C LEU A 68 0.71 -11.16 8.94
N THR A 69 1.28 -11.47 10.09
CA THR A 69 0.51 -11.78 11.29
C THR A 69 0.06 -10.49 11.97
N ASN A 70 -0.70 -10.61 13.07
CA ASN A 70 -0.96 -9.49 13.98
C ASN A 70 0.33 -8.82 14.48
N GLN A 71 1.37 -9.59 14.78
CA GLN A 71 2.68 -9.05 15.20
C GLN A 71 3.33 -8.24 14.09
N GLY A 72 3.36 -8.78 12.85
CA GLY A 72 3.92 -8.09 11.70
C GLY A 72 3.15 -6.82 11.35
N LEU A 73 1.82 -6.85 11.42
CA LEU A 73 0.96 -5.68 11.31
C LEU A 73 1.28 -4.64 12.38
N GLN A 74 1.40 -5.03 13.64
CA GLN A 74 1.69 -4.06 14.69
C GLN A 74 3.11 -3.50 14.56
N ARG A 75 4.06 -4.28 14.06
CA ARG A 75 5.40 -3.80 13.71
C ARG A 75 5.33 -2.71 12.64
N SER A 76 4.57 -2.91 11.57
CA SER A 76 4.46 -1.91 10.50
C SER A 76 3.87 -0.60 10.98
N LEU A 77 2.83 -0.67 11.84
CA LEU A 77 2.20 0.51 12.43
C LEU A 77 3.19 1.32 13.28
N LEU A 78 3.97 0.67 14.14
CA LEU A 78 4.99 1.31 14.96
C LEU A 78 6.19 1.81 14.14
N LEU A 79 6.59 1.05 13.11
CA LEU A 79 7.68 1.43 12.23
C LEU A 79 7.34 2.69 11.44
N ALA A 80 6.09 2.88 11.04
CA ALA A 80 5.66 4.10 10.39
C ALA A 80 5.89 5.35 11.26
N THR A 81 5.56 5.30 12.55
CA THR A 81 5.86 6.38 13.50
C THR A 81 7.37 6.61 13.61
N TYR A 82 8.15 5.53 13.68
CA TYR A 82 9.61 5.60 13.73
C TYR A 82 10.20 6.25 12.47
N LEU A 83 9.78 5.83 11.28
CA LEU A 83 10.19 6.42 10.00
C LEU A 83 9.88 7.92 9.96
N LYS A 84 8.63 8.29 10.29
CA LYS A 84 8.20 9.69 10.26
C LYS A 84 9.01 10.55 11.22
N THR A 85 9.28 10.07 12.42
CA THR A 85 9.87 10.88 13.50
C THR A 85 11.40 10.80 13.52
N GLN A 86 11.98 9.60 13.52
CA GLN A 86 13.40 9.37 13.72
C GLN A 86 14.21 9.42 12.42
N VAL A 87 13.63 8.97 11.30
CA VAL A 87 14.34 8.95 10.01
C VAL A 87 14.14 10.27 9.26
N LEU A 88 12.88 10.72 9.10
CA LEU A 88 12.55 11.94 8.36
C LEU A 88 12.52 13.22 9.20
N GLY A 89 12.61 13.14 10.54
CA GLY A 89 12.55 14.33 11.38
C GLY A 89 11.23 15.08 11.28
N ARG A 90 10.11 14.34 11.15
CA ARG A 90 8.72 14.83 10.95
C ARG A 90 8.46 15.51 9.61
N LYS A 91 9.38 15.43 8.64
CA LYS A 91 9.18 15.95 7.28
C LYS A 91 8.31 15.01 6.43
N ASN A 92 7.79 15.53 5.33
CA ASN A 92 7.02 14.74 4.35
C ASN A 92 7.96 14.04 3.37
N VAL A 93 7.52 12.87 2.92
CA VAL A 93 8.16 12.10 1.85
C VAL A 93 7.94 12.77 0.48
N ASN A 94 8.83 12.49 -0.48
CA ASN A 94 8.76 12.91 -1.88
C ASN A 94 8.28 11.78 -2.81
N GLY A 95 8.53 10.52 -2.44
CA GLY A 95 8.03 9.36 -3.18
C GLY A 95 8.01 8.10 -2.33
N ILE A 96 7.01 7.25 -2.53
CA ILE A 96 6.94 5.91 -1.94
C ILE A 96 6.83 4.90 -3.08
N TYR A 97 7.72 3.92 -3.10
CA TYR A 97 7.80 2.88 -4.10
C TYR A 97 7.77 1.53 -3.40
N VAL A 98 6.88 0.65 -3.84
CA VAL A 98 6.69 -0.66 -3.21
C VAL A 98 6.80 -1.76 -4.25
N LEU A 99 7.14 -2.97 -3.81
CA LEU A 99 7.10 -4.15 -4.66
C LEU A 99 5.70 -4.32 -5.29
N ALA A 100 5.66 -4.48 -6.61
CA ALA A 100 4.43 -4.84 -7.31
C ALA A 100 4.00 -6.26 -6.87
N PRO A 101 2.84 -6.44 -6.19
CA PRO A 101 2.60 -7.63 -5.35
C PRO A 101 2.61 -8.98 -6.06
N MET A 102 2.32 -9.00 -7.36
CA MET A 102 2.31 -10.25 -8.13
C MET A 102 3.70 -10.65 -8.67
N THR A 103 4.72 -9.80 -8.51
CA THR A 103 6.07 -10.09 -9.05
C THR A 103 6.90 -11.01 -8.15
N HIS A 104 6.51 -11.16 -6.88
CA HIS A 104 7.29 -11.90 -5.89
C HIS A 104 7.14 -13.43 -6.02
N LEU A 105 8.10 -14.17 -5.46
CA LEU A 105 8.15 -15.64 -5.46
C LEU A 105 6.99 -16.28 -4.70
N GLN A 106 6.39 -15.59 -3.74
CA GLN A 106 5.18 -16.05 -3.02
C GLN A 106 4.01 -16.40 -3.95
N THR A 107 3.96 -15.79 -5.14
CA THR A 107 2.90 -16.03 -6.13
C THR A 107 2.91 -17.44 -6.70
N ALA A 108 4.03 -18.16 -6.60
CA ALA A 108 4.09 -19.58 -6.92
C ALA A 108 3.13 -20.44 -6.05
N ASN A 109 2.76 -19.93 -4.88
CA ASN A 109 1.78 -20.53 -3.98
C ASN A 109 0.40 -19.84 -4.04
N ASN A 110 0.13 -19.08 -5.11
CA ASN A 110 -1.07 -18.27 -5.33
C ASN A 110 -1.28 -17.13 -4.33
N TYR A 111 -0.24 -16.71 -3.60
CA TYR A 111 -0.33 -15.58 -2.67
C TYR A 111 0.41 -14.36 -3.22
N PRO A 112 -0.25 -13.19 -3.31
CA PRO A 112 0.43 -11.94 -3.60
C PRO A 112 1.35 -11.55 -2.43
N ASP A 113 2.45 -10.87 -2.71
CA ASP A 113 3.22 -10.19 -1.67
C ASP A 113 2.60 -8.83 -1.35
N MET A 114 1.64 -8.84 -0.42
CA MET A 114 1.03 -7.62 0.11
C MET A 114 1.82 -7.03 1.28
N ALA A 115 2.89 -7.69 1.75
CA ALA A 115 3.65 -7.22 2.90
C ALA A 115 4.34 -5.91 2.56
N ALA A 116 5.02 -5.81 1.41
CA ALA A 116 5.71 -4.59 0.97
C ALA A 116 4.85 -3.32 1.03
N ILE A 117 3.64 -3.37 0.46
CA ILE A 117 2.73 -2.22 0.44
C ILE A 117 2.11 -1.94 1.81
N TRP A 118 1.74 -2.98 2.55
CA TRP A 118 1.10 -2.81 3.85
C TRP A 118 2.08 -2.33 4.93
N TYR A 119 3.33 -2.76 4.83
CA TYR A 119 4.39 -2.38 5.76
C TYR A 119 4.68 -0.87 5.74
N ILE A 120 4.33 -0.19 4.64
CA ILE A 120 4.48 1.26 4.47
C ILE A 120 3.17 2.04 4.44
N GLN A 121 2.01 1.38 4.45
CA GLN A 121 0.72 2.05 4.31
C GLN A 121 0.48 3.09 5.40
N GLN A 122 0.69 2.73 6.67
CA GLN A 122 0.56 3.67 7.78
C GLN A 122 1.51 4.87 7.60
N PHE A 123 2.73 4.64 7.13
CA PHE A 123 3.68 5.71 6.87
C PHE A 123 3.18 6.64 5.77
N ALA A 124 2.59 6.13 4.70
CA ALA A 124 1.98 6.96 3.65
C ALA A 124 0.91 7.91 4.23
N LEU A 125 0.14 7.47 5.22
CA LEU A 125 -0.92 8.27 5.85
C LEU A 125 -0.43 9.24 6.94
N LEU A 126 0.78 9.02 7.46
CA LEU A 126 1.50 9.99 8.31
C LEU A 126 2.18 11.09 7.49
N ASN A 127 2.14 10.99 6.16
CA ASN A 127 2.62 12.02 5.25
C ASN A 127 1.45 12.81 4.68
N GLN A 128 1.78 14.04 4.25
CA GLN A 128 0.81 14.92 3.62
C GLN A 128 1.18 15.15 2.17
N ILE A 129 0.16 15.23 1.32
CA ILE A 129 0.29 15.63 -0.07
C ILE A 129 -0.72 16.70 -0.44
N ASN A 130 -0.29 17.64 -1.28
CA ASN A 130 -1.13 18.71 -1.80
C ASN A 130 -1.43 18.45 -3.29
N LEU A 131 -2.68 18.08 -3.60
CA LEU A 131 -3.10 17.68 -4.95
C LEU A 131 -4.19 18.59 -5.50
N PRO A 132 -4.27 18.80 -6.83
CA PRO A 132 -5.39 19.48 -7.44
C PRO A 132 -6.66 18.64 -7.27
N VAL A 133 -7.80 19.30 -7.03
CA VAL A 133 -9.12 18.67 -6.84
C VAL A 133 -10.17 19.15 -7.85
N ASP A 134 -9.81 20.10 -8.71
CA ASP A 134 -10.65 20.56 -9.80
C ASP A 134 -9.81 21.02 -11.01
N LYS A 135 -10.49 21.41 -12.10
CA LYS A 135 -9.86 21.92 -13.32
C LYS A 135 -9.36 23.37 -13.19
N ASN A 136 -9.76 24.08 -12.15
CA ASN A 136 -9.30 25.44 -11.88
C ASN A 136 -7.96 25.44 -11.13
N GLY A 137 -7.48 24.27 -10.71
CA GLY A 137 -6.22 24.11 -9.98
C GLY A 137 -6.37 24.36 -8.48
N THR A 138 -7.60 24.38 -7.94
CA THR A 138 -7.82 24.33 -6.49
C THR A 138 -7.12 23.11 -5.92
N LYS A 139 -6.38 23.29 -4.82
CA LYS A 139 -5.63 22.20 -4.20
C LYS A 139 -6.17 21.84 -2.82
N TYR A 140 -6.01 20.58 -2.45
CA TYR A 140 -6.32 20.06 -1.14
C TYR A 140 -5.10 19.34 -0.55
N THR A 141 -4.82 19.61 0.73
CA THR A 141 -3.76 18.93 1.48
C THR A 141 -4.37 17.82 2.34
N ALA A 142 -4.11 16.57 1.98
CA ALA A 142 -4.62 15.39 2.69
C ALA A 142 -3.54 14.73 3.55
N ASN A 143 -3.96 14.06 4.63
CA ASN A 143 -3.14 13.08 5.36
C ASN A 143 -3.21 11.73 4.64
N SER A 144 -2.47 11.66 3.55
CA SER A 144 -2.29 10.51 2.66
C SER A 144 -1.15 10.82 1.70
N TYR A 145 -0.55 9.79 1.12
CA TYR A 145 0.48 9.93 0.09
C TYR A 145 0.30 8.84 -0.97
N LEU A 146 0.72 9.14 -2.21
CA LEU A 146 0.69 8.17 -3.30
C LEU A 146 1.65 7.02 -3.00
N ILE A 147 1.23 5.80 -3.34
CA ILE A 147 2.10 4.63 -3.29
C ILE A 147 2.27 4.15 -4.73
N ASN A 148 3.50 4.19 -5.22
CA ASN A 148 3.82 3.70 -6.56
C ASN A 148 4.02 2.18 -6.50
N ALA A 149 3.07 1.46 -7.08
CA ALA A 149 3.02 -0.01 -7.08
C ALA A 149 2.84 -0.61 -8.48
N ALA A 150 2.70 0.23 -9.53
CA ALA A 150 2.35 -0.25 -10.85
C ALA A 150 3.49 -1.05 -11.51
N TYR A 151 3.14 -2.01 -12.36
CA TYR A 151 4.13 -2.81 -13.08
C TYR A 151 5.00 -1.96 -14.00
N ALA A 152 6.29 -2.31 -14.06
CA ALA A 152 7.19 -1.79 -15.08
C ALA A 152 7.02 -2.55 -16.42
N PRO A 153 7.41 -1.94 -17.55
CA PRO A 153 7.41 -2.61 -18.85
C PRO A 153 8.17 -3.95 -18.85
N GLY A 154 7.47 -5.04 -19.18
CA GLY A 154 8.04 -6.39 -19.23
C GLY A 154 8.04 -7.13 -17.89
N SER A 155 7.70 -6.46 -16.77
CA SER A 155 7.69 -7.06 -15.44
C SER A 155 6.37 -7.74 -15.07
N VAL A 156 5.40 -7.80 -15.98
CA VAL A 156 4.07 -8.36 -15.70
C VAL A 156 4.16 -9.89 -15.66
N PRO A 157 3.85 -10.52 -14.52
CA PRO A 157 3.93 -11.98 -14.36
C PRO A 157 2.88 -12.72 -15.20
N ARG A 158 3.12 -14.01 -15.44
CA ARG A 158 2.13 -14.88 -16.08
C ARG A 158 0.84 -14.94 -15.25
N GLY A 159 -0.31 -14.82 -15.92
CA GLY A 159 -1.63 -14.85 -15.27
C GLY A 159 -2.10 -13.49 -14.78
N VAL A 160 -1.24 -12.47 -14.83
CA VAL A 160 -1.62 -11.06 -14.66
C VAL A 160 -1.92 -10.46 -16.04
N VAL A 161 -2.94 -9.62 -16.10
CA VAL A 161 -3.36 -8.92 -17.31
C VAL A 161 -2.33 -7.86 -17.70
N LEU A 162 -1.81 -7.96 -18.93
CA LEU A 162 -0.87 -6.99 -19.45
C LEU A 162 -1.53 -5.61 -19.61
N PRO A 163 -0.95 -4.53 -19.05
CA PRO A 163 -1.47 -3.18 -19.25
C PRO A 163 -1.46 -2.83 -20.74
N THR A 164 -2.55 -2.22 -21.23
CA THR A 164 -2.56 -1.61 -22.57
C THR A 164 -1.55 -0.46 -22.64
N THR A 165 -1.42 0.26 -21.52
CA THR A 165 -0.40 1.29 -21.28
C THR A 165 0.16 1.12 -19.87
N TYR A 166 1.48 1.29 -19.74
CA TYR A 166 2.15 1.27 -18.45
C TYR A 166 2.03 2.64 -17.77
N CYS A 167 2.03 2.66 -16.44
CA CYS A 167 1.94 3.91 -15.70
C CYS A 167 3.20 4.75 -15.93
N PRO A 168 3.10 6.00 -16.43
CA PRO A 168 4.28 6.81 -16.74
C PRO A 168 5.14 7.19 -15.53
N ASP A 169 4.52 7.41 -14.37
CA ASP A 169 5.13 8.02 -13.20
C ASP A 169 4.72 7.35 -11.87
N CYS A 170 3.99 6.24 -11.91
CA CYS A 170 3.59 5.47 -10.74
C CYS A 170 4.11 4.02 -10.72
N GLN A 171 5.21 3.76 -11.43
CA GLN A 171 5.91 2.47 -11.40
C GLN A 171 6.38 2.13 -9.99
N GLY A 172 6.06 0.92 -9.52
CA GLY A 172 6.63 0.32 -8.32
C GLY A 172 7.96 -0.39 -8.56
N LEU A 173 8.31 -1.28 -7.65
CA LEU A 173 9.49 -2.13 -7.76
C LEU A 173 9.11 -3.47 -8.40
N ASP A 174 10.01 -3.98 -9.22
CA ASP A 174 9.93 -5.32 -9.81
C ASP A 174 10.90 -6.26 -9.09
N PHE A 175 10.41 -7.39 -8.59
CA PHE A 175 11.24 -8.37 -7.88
C PHE A 175 12.47 -8.81 -8.70
N ASN A 176 12.29 -9.06 -9.99
CA ASN A 176 13.35 -9.56 -10.87
C ASN A 176 14.22 -8.45 -11.47
N ASN A 177 13.90 -7.17 -11.21
CA ASN A 177 14.53 -6.02 -11.86
C ASN A 177 14.61 -6.20 -13.39
N THR A 178 13.50 -6.63 -14.00
CA THR A 178 13.40 -6.96 -15.42
C THR A 178 13.83 -5.76 -16.25
N ASN A 179 14.77 -5.98 -17.18
CA ASN A 179 15.37 -4.94 -18.02
C ASN A 179 16.03 -3.77 -17.23
N GLY A 180 16.41 -3.97 -15.97
CA GLY A 180 16.98 -2.89 -15.14
C GLY A 180 15.96 -1.82 -14.74
N SER A 181 14.68 -2.18 -14.63
CA SER A 181 13.59 -1.24 -14.34
C SER A 181 13.72 -0.54 -12.98
N ASN A 182 14.17 -1.24 -11.95
CA ASN A 182 14.41 -0.65 -10.62
C ASN A 182 15.63 0.28 -10.67
N ASP A 183 16.68 -0.12 -11.38
CA ASP A 183 17.90 0.67 -11.52
C ASP A 183 17.64 1.99 -12.25
N THR A 184 16.84 1.92 -13.33
CA THR A 184 16.41 3.09 -14.09
C THR A 184 15.57 4.03 -13.23
N LEU A 185 14.65 3.49 -12.43
CA LEU A 185 13.83 4.25 -11.51
C LEU A 185 14.70 5.01 -10.48
N VAL A 186 15.61 4.30 -9.79
CA VAL A 186 16.47 4.91 -8.76
C VAL A 186 17.46 5.89 -9.37
N SER A 187 18.11 5.55 -10.48
CA SER A 187 19.00 6.47 -11.20
C SER A 187 18.25 7.73 -11.66
N GLY A 188 16.99 7.60 -12.11
CA GLY A 188 16.15 8.73 -12.46
C GLY A 188 15.87 9.67 -11.28
N ILE A 189 15.70 9.14 -10.07
CA ILE A 189 15.54 9.93 -8.85
C ILE A 189 16.84 10.68 -8.52
N ILE A 190 17.98 9.99 -8.52
CA ILE A 190 19.30 10.59 -8.22
C ILE A 190 19.63 11.70 -9.24
N ASN A 191 19.42 11.42 -10.53
CA ASN A 191 19.77 12.34 -11.63
C ASN A 191 18.95 13.64 -11.63
N LYS A 192 17.71 13.59 -11.11
CA LYS A 192 16.89 14.80 -10.93
C LYS A 192 17.45 15.74 -9.86
N LYS A 193 18.28 15.24 -8.92
CA LYS A 193 18.89 16.01 -7.83
C LYS A 193 17.88 16.84 -7.04
N ILE A 194 16.66 16.35 -6.89
CA ILE A 194 15.62 16.99 -6.08
C ILE A 194 15.82 16.51 -4.64
N PRO A 195 16.21 17.39 -3.70
CA PRO A 195 16.37 17.01 -2.30
C PRO A 195 15.07 16.50 -1.69
N GLY A 196 15.20 15.62 -0.71
CA GLY A 196 14.07 15.06 0.01
C GLY A 196 14.21 13.58 0.28
N TYR A 197 13.07 12.91 0.44
CA TYR A 197 12.99 11.55 0.97
C TYR A 197 12.23 10.64 0.00
N TYR A 198 12.89 9.59 -0.49
CA TYR A 198 12.34 8.60 -1.39
C TYR A 198 12.38 7.24 -0.70
N VAL A 199 11.22 6.67 -0.42
CA VAL A 199 11.09 5.44 0.37
C VAL A 199 10.79 4.25 -0.54
N PHE A 200 11.54 3.17 -0.36
CA PHE A 200 11.42 1.92 -1.07
C PHE A 200 11.07 0.82 -0.06
N SER A 201 9.97 0.11 -0.28
CA SER A 201 9.53 -1.02 0.57
C SER A 201 9.47 -2.30 -0.25
N ALA A 202 10.32 -3.27 0.10
CA ALA A 202 10.37 -4.57 -0.57
C ALA A 202 11.08 -5.62 0.30
N PRO A 203 10.97 -6.92 -0.03
CA PRO A 203 11.75 -7.98 0.59
C PRO A 203 13.26 -7.76 0.47
N TRP A 204 14.00 -8.49 1.31
CA TRP A 204 15.45 -8.31 1.45
C TRP A 204 16.21 -8.48 0.14
N GLU A 205 15.83 -9.41 -0.72
CA GLU A 205 16.48 -9.66 -2.01
C GLU A 205 16.39 -8.44 -2.91
N THR A 206 15.20 -7.85 -3.01
CA THR A 206 14.99 -6.64 -3.82
C THR A 206 15.75 -5.45 -3.23
N ILE A 207 15.73 -5.27 -1.90
CA ILE A 207 16.43 -4.16 -1.24
C ILE A 207 17.95 -4.31 -1.33
N SER A 208 18.48 -5.49 -1.10
CA SER A 208 19.93 -5.76 -1.19
C SER A 208 20.44 -5.58 -2.62
N ALA A 209 19.69 -6.02 -3.62
CA ALA A 209 19.99 -5.77 -5.03
C ALA A 209 19.96 -4.26 -5.37
N LEU A 210 18.93 -3.54 -4.93
CA LEU A 210 18.82 -2.09 -5.11
C LEU A 210 20.01 -1.33 -4.50
N LEU A 211 20.40 -1.67 -3.27
CA LEU A 211 21.55 -1.09 -2.60
C LEU A 211 22.84 -1.36 -3.39
N ALA A 212 23.07 -2.62 -3.79
CA ALA A 212 24.25 -3.03 -4.54
C ALA A 212 24.35 -2.34 -5.91
N ASN A 213 23.26 -2.34 -6.66
CA ASN A 213 23.19 -1.72 -7.99
C ASN A 213 23.38 -0.21 -7.90
N THR A 214 22.73 0.47 -6.95
CA THR A 214 22.90 1.91 -6.73
C THR A 214 24.35 2.23 -6.40
N ASN A 215 24.96 1.48 -5.47
CA ASN A 215 26.35 1.69 -5.06
C ASN A 215 27.33 1.49 -6.22
N SER A 216 27.10 0.47 -7.06
CA SER A 216 27.93 0.16 -8.22
C SER A 216 27.76 1.19 -9.35
N GLN A 217 26.52 1.48 -9.76
CA GLN A 217 26.24 2.38 -10.89
C GLN A 217 26.64 3.83 -10.62
N GLN A 218 26.54 4.27 -9.36
CA GLN A 218 26.91 5.63 -8.97
C GLN A 218 28.35 5.75 -8.48
N GLY A 219 29.07 4.63 -8.31
CA GLY A 219 30.47 4.62 -7.88
C GLY A 219 30.71 5.09 -6.44
N TYR A 220 29.73 4.95 -5.55
CA TYR A 220 29.80 5.49 -4.18
C TYR A 220 30.76 4.73 -3.24
N ASN A 221 31.15 3.50 -3.59
CA ASN A 221 32.05 2.66 -2.78
C ASN A 221 31.62 2.50 -1.31
N LEU A 222 30.31 2.38 -1.07
CA LEU A 222 29.72 2.20 0.25
C LEU A 222 29.91 0.75 0.74
N THR A 223 30.13 0.59 2.04
CA THR A 223 30.11 -0.74 2.68
C THR A 223 28.66 -1.12 2.97
N LEU A 224 28.13 -2.10 2.22
CA LEU A 224 26.74 -2.52 2.31
C LEU A 224 26.54 -3.70 3.27
N PRO A 225 25.36 -3.85 3.88
CA PRO A 225 24.99 -5.05 4.63
C PRO A 225 25.00 -6.29 3.71
N ALA A 226 25.74 -7.33 4.10
CA ALA A 226 25.91 -8.55 3.30
C ALA A 226 24.77 -9.57 3.48
N THR A 227 24.05 -9.51 4.61
CA THR A 227 23.00 -10.47 4.96
C THR A 227 21.81 -9.76 5.58
N TYR A 228 20.64 -10.39 5.44
CA TYR A 228 19.46 -10.00 6.21
C TYR A 228 19.76 -10.05 7.71
N VAL A 229 19.24 -9.08 8.46
CA VAL A 229 19.38 -9.03 9.92
C VAL A 229 18.03 -9.30 10.57
N ASP A 230 17.12 -8.32 10.52
CA ASP A 230 15.73 -8.45 10.96
C ASP A 230 14.88 -7.29 10.40
N THR A 231 13.56 -7.31 10.65
CA THR A 231 12.59 -6.34 10.11
C THR A 231 12.62 -4.96 10.79
N ASN A 232 13.51 -4.72 11.76
CA ASN A 232 13.70 -3.41 12.40
C ASN A 232 14.70 -2.52 11.67
N TYR A 233 15.50 -3.10 10.77
CA TYR A 233 16.56 -2.39 10.08
C TYR A 233 16.00 -1.61 8.89
N VAL A 234 16.37 -0.32 8.85
CA VAL A 234 16.11 0.57 7.73
C VAL A 234 17.44 1.13 7.27
N TYR A 235 17.72 1.02 5.98
CA TYR A 235 18.95 1.53 5.38
C TYR A 235 18.65 2.80 4.61
N ALA A 236 19.60 3.73 4.55
CA ALA A 236 19.46 4.91 3.72
C ALA A 236 20.77 5.26 3.02
N ILE A 237 20.71 5.49 1.71
CA ILE A 237 21.78 6.16 0.97
C ILE A 237 21.42 7.64 0.93
N SER A 238 22.19 8.46 1.64
CA SER A 238 22.01 9.90 1.72
C SER A 238 23.07 10.58 0.87
N ILE A 239 22.64 11.32 -0.16
CA ILE A 239 23.51 11.98 -1.14
C ILE A 239 23.45 13.48 -0.92
N ALA A 240 24.56 14.07 -0.49
CA ALA A 240 24.69 15.51 -0.24
C ALA A 240 24.66 16.31 -1.56
N PRO A 241 24.36 17.61 -1.53
CA PRO A 241 24.45 18.48 -2.71
C PRO A 241 25.84 18.49 -3.38
N SER A 242 26.91 18.19 -2.63
CA SER A 242 28.27 18.02 -3.17
C SER A 242 28.41 16.78 -4.07
N GLY A 243 27.49 15.82 -3.97
CA GLY A 243 27.57 14.50 -4.61
C GLY A 243 28.10 13.40 -3.69
N ASP A 244 28.57 13.74 -2.49
CA ASP A 244 29.06 12.75 -1.53
C ASP A 244 27.89 11.90 -1.00
N ALA A 245 28.07 10.58 -1.02
CA ALA A 245 27.06 9.63 -0.56
C ALA A 245 27.51 8.90 0.70
N TYR A 246 26.56 8.64 1.59
CA TYR A 246 26.79 7.92 2.85
C TYR A 246 25.71 6.87 3.06
N LEU A 247 26.09 5.70 3.56
CA LEU A 247 25.14 4.70 4.05
C LEU A 247 24.84 4.96 5.53
N VAL A 248 23.57 5.21 5.84
CA VAL A 248 23.06 5.34 7.20
C VAL A 248 22.23 4.11 7.53
N THR A 249 22.43 3.53 8.70
CA THR A 249 21.62 2.40 9.19
C THR A 249 20.84 2.82 10.43
N TYR A 250 19.54 2.55 10.41
CA TYR A 250 18.63 2.74 11.53
C TYR A 250 18.14 1.38 12.03
N ASN A 251 17.95 1.26 13.34
CA ASN A 251 17.34 0.11 13.97
C ASN A 251 16.24 0.60 14.93
N SER A 252 14.99 0.29 14.60
CA SER A 252 13.82 0.71 15.37
C SER A 252 13.66 -0.02 16.71
N LYS A 253 14.33 -1.17 16.89
CA LYS A 253 14.30 -2.02 18.09
C LYS A 253 12.89 -2.43 18.53
N LEU A 254 11.93 -2.48 17.60
CA LEU A 254 10.54 -2.78 17.90
C LEU A 254 10.37 -4.24 18.32
N LYS A 255 9.49 -4.47 19.30
CA LYS A 255 9.10 -5.80 19.80
C LYS A 255 7.58 -5.82 20.06
N PRO A 256 6.75 -5.70 19.01
CA PRO A 256 5.30 -5.69 19.19
C PRO A 256 4.78 -7.03 19.72
N PRO A 257 3.63 -7.03 20.42
CA PRO A 257 2.96 -8.26 20.82
C PRO A 257 2.35 -8.99 19.62
N SER A 258 1.93 -10.24 19.82
CA SER A 258 1.26 -11.08 18.81
C SER A 258 -0.26 -10.88 18.74
N THR A 259 -0.82 -9.97 19.53
CA THR A 259 -2.23 -9.61 19.53
C THR A 259 -2.53 -8.62 18.40
N TYR A 260 -3.77 -8.62 17.90
CA TYR A 260 -4.21 -7.59 16.95
C TYR A 260 -4.00 -6.18 17.54
N PRO A 261 -3.54 -5.18 16.76
CA PRO A 261 -3.28 -3.84 17.27
C PRO A 261 -4.51 -3.21 17.93
N VAL A 262 -4.31 -2.61 19.09
CA VAL A 262 -5.33 -1.81 19.77
C VAL A 262 -5.30 -0.40 19.19
N LEU A 263 -6.43 0.05 18.66
CA LEU A 263 -6.55 1.40 18.14
C LEU A 263 -6.35 2.44 19.27
N PRO A 264 -5.67 3.58 18.99
CA PRO A 264 -5.37 4.57 20.02
C PRO A 264 -6.62 5.31 20.54
N LEU A 265 -7.72 5.27 19.78
CA LEU A 265 -9.04 5.74 20.20
C LEU A 265 -10.10 4.70 19.78
N PRO A 266 -11.21 4.57 20.53
CA PRO A 266 -12.32 3.73 20.12
C PRO A 266 -12.98 4.31 18.86
N VAL A 267 -13.36 3.43 17.93
CA VAL A 267 -14.17 3.82 16.76
C VAL A 267 -15.64 3.80 17.13
N THR A 268 -16.33 4.92 16.90
CA THR A 268 -17.76 5.06 17.16
C THR A 268 -18.57 4.11 16.29
N ARG A 269 -19.55 3.44 16.91
CA ARG A 269 -20.47 2.53 16.24
C ARG A 269 -21.73 3.27 15.78
N ALA A 270 -22.25 2.88 14.63
CA ALA A 270 -23.55 3.31 14.11
C ALA A 270 -24.47 2.10 13.90
N SER A 271 -25.79 2.34 13.96
CA SER A 271 -26.79 1.35 13.55
C SER A 271 -26.90 1.32 12.02
N CYS A 272 -27.25 0.16 11.45
CA CYS A 272 -27.58 0.06 10.03
C CYS A 272 -28.92 0.76 9.77
N THR A 273 -28.91 2.01 9.28
CA THR A 273 -30.12 2.82 9.07
C THR A 273 -30.74 2.65 7.69
N TYR A 274 -29.98 2.16 6.70
CA TYR A 274 -30.37 2.08 5.28
C TYR A 274 -30.79 3.42 4.68
N THR A 275 -30.32 4.55 5.26
CA THR A 275 -30.69 5.89 4.79
C THR A 275 -29.91 6.30 3.54
N GLN A 276 -28.65 5.89 3.43
CA GLN A 276 -27.82 6.18 2.26
C GLN A 276 -28.11 5.20 1.12
N GLN A 277 -28.22 3.92 1.43
CA GLN A 277 -28.70 2.89 0.51
C GLN A 277 -29.96 2.23 1.07
N PRO A 278 -31.13 2.42 0.43
CA PRO A 278 -32.35 1.73 0.82
C PRO A 278 -32.15 0.21 0.85
N TYR A 279 -32.86 -0.44 1.76
CA TYR A 279 -32.87 -1.90 1.83
C TYR A 279 -33.33 -2.49 0.49
N PHE A 280 -32.59 -3.49 0.03
CA PHE A 280 -32.83 -4.24 -1.19
C PHE A 280 -32.68 -5.73 -0.89
N SER A 281 -33.58 -6.53 -1.44
CA SER A 281 -33.43 -7.98 -1.50
C SER A 281 -34.13 -8.52 -2.73
N THR A 282 -33.49 -9.48 -3.41
CA THR A 282 -34.10 -10.22 -4.51
C THR A 282 -33.58 -11.65 -4.54
N THR A 283 -34.42 -12.56 -5.05
CA THR A 283 -34.05 -13.94 -5.35
C THR A 283 -34.32 -14.25 -6.82
N ARG A 284 -33.43 -15.04 -7.45
CA ARG A 284 -33.63 -15.63 -8.79
C ARG A 284 -33.58 -17.15 -8.64
N THR A 285 -34.74 -17.79 -8.80
CA THR A 285 -34.90 -19.25 -8.70
C THR A 285 -35.06 -19.87 -10.07
N GLY A 286 -34.26 -20.89 -10.39
CA GLY A 286 -34.32 -21.58 -11.68
C GLY A 286 -35.72 -22.12 -12.00
N GLY A 287 -36.21 -21.85 -13.22
CA GLY A 287 -37.52 -22.30 -13.68
C GLY A 287 -38.70 -21.43 -13.23
N VAL A 288 -38.47 -20.41 -12.40
CA VAL A 288 -39.51 -19.48 -11.94
C VAL A 288 -39.48 -18.20 -12.77
N HIS A 289 -40.62 -17.75 -13.29
CA HIS A 289 -40.75 -16.51 -14.08
C HIS A 289 -39.74 -16.35 -15.24
N GLY A 290 -39.38 -17.47 -15.89
CA GLY A 290 -38.44 -17.48 -17.01
C GLY A 290 -36.97 -17.32 -16.60
N VAL A 291 -36.65 -17.39 -15.30
CA VAL A 291 -35.27 -17.42 -14.81
C VAL A 291 -34.59 -18.72 -15.21
N VAL A 292 -33.38 -18.61 -15.74
CA VAL A 292 -32.50 -19.72 -16.10
C VAL A 292 -31.23 -19.62 -15.26
N ILE A 293 -30.85 -20.70 -14.61
CA ILE A 293 -29.58 -20.74 -13.86
C ILE A 293 -28.44 -20.74 -14.90
N PRO A 294 -27.49 -19.79 -14.82
CA PRO A 294 -26.37 -19.75 -15.75
C PRO A 294 -25.58 -21.06 -15.75
N ALA A 295 -25.11 -21.48 -16.91
CA ALA A 295 -24.26 -22.66 -17.03
C ALA A 295 -22.98 -22.46 -16.19
N ASN A 296 -22.56 -23.51 -15.49
CA ASN A 296 -21.35 -23.52 -14.64
C ASN A 296 -21.35 -22.47 -13.53
N ILE A 297 -22.51 -22.00 -13.07
CA ILE A 297 -22.59 -21.15 -11.88
C ILE A 297 -21.99 -21.89 -10.67
N ASN A 298 -21.29 -21.15 -9.80
CA ASN A 298 -20.85 -21.64 -8.50
C ASN A 298 -22.05 -22.04 -7.63
N LYS A 299 -21.80 -22.96 -6.69
CA LYS A 299 -22.82 -23.47 -5.75
C LYS A 299 -22.31 -23.39 -4.33
N ASN A 300 -23.23 -23.25 -3.37
CA ASN A 300 -22.90 -23.09 -1.94
C ASN A 300 -21.87 -21.97 -1.73
N GLN A 301 -22.10 -20.81 -2.34
CA GLN A 301 -21.18 -19.67 -2.29
C GLN A 301 -21.85 -18.49 -1.61
N ILE A 302 -21.11 -17.77 -0.77
CA ILE A 302 -21.51 -16.46 -0.26
C ILE A 302 -20.39 -15.47 -0.53
N ILE A 303 -20.71 -14.32 -1.10
CA ILE A 303 -19.78 -13.19 -1.25
C ILE A 303 -20.34 -11.99 -0.49
N TYR A 304 -19.57 -11.52 0.49
CA TYR A 304 -19.78 -10.25 1.19
C TYR A 304 -18.93 -9.19 0.51
N ILE A 305 -19.56 -8.17 -0.07
CA ILE A 305 -18.89 -7.13 -0.85
C ILE A 305 -18.92 -5.82 -0.06
N VAL A 306 -17.74 -5.32 0.26
CA VAL A 306 -17.53 -4.01 0.89
C VAL A 306 -16.91 -3.03 -0.12
N ARG A 307 -17.23 -1.76 0.04
CA ARG A 307 -16.53 -0.67 -0.65
C ARG A 307 -15.13 -0.52 -0.05
N HIS A 308 -14.17 -0.03 -0.84
CA HIS A 308 -12.94 0.51 -0.28
C HIS A 308 -13.21 1.57 0.83
N ALA A 309 -12.28 1.71 1.76
CA ALA A 309 -12.36 2.68 2.86
C ALA A 309 -12.35 4.14 2.39
N GLU A 310 -12.60 5.07 3.32
CA GLU A 310 -12.69 6.51 3.09
C GLU A 310 -11.47 7.06 2.36
N ALA A 311 -11.68 7.41 1.09
CA ALA A 311 -10.63 7.93 0.22
C ALA A 311 -10.70 9.45 0.03
N HIS A 312 -11.76 10.08 0.53
CA HIS A 312 -12.14 11.42 0.13
C HIS A 312 -12.40 12.26 1.39
N PRO A 313 -11.47 13.18 1.77
CA PRO A 313 -11.75 14.20 2.78
C PRO A 313 -12.85 15.19 2.35
N GLY A 314 -13.22 15.14 1.07
CA GLY A 314 -14.39 15.72 0.41
C GLY A 314 -14.50 15.13 -0.99
N ASN A 315 -15.63 15.30 -1.67
CA ASN A 315 -16.11 14.52 -2.82
C ASN A 315 -15.24 14.46 -4.10
N VAL A 316 -14.08 15.12 -4.13
CA VAL A 316 -13.27 15.34 -5.34
C VAL A 316 -11.80 14.98 -5.19
N PHE A 317 -11.31 14.75 -3.97
CA PHE A 317 -9.91 14.36 -3.76
C PHE A 317 -9.66 12.92 -4.22
N GLU A 318 -8.60 12.67 -4.97
CA GLU A 318 -8.23 11.32 -5.43
C GLU A 318 -6.71 11.19 -5.49
N ASN A 319 -6.16 10.09 -4.97
CA ASN A 319 -4.72 9.80 -5.04
C ASN A 319 -4.41 8.30 -5.19
N GLY A 320 -5.43 7.47 -5.47
CA GLY A 320 -5.35 6.01 -5.56
C GLY A 320 -5.34 5.29 -4.21
N ASN A 321 -5.11 6.00 -3.10
CA ASN A 321 -5.08 5.49 -1.73
C ASN A 321 -6.31 5.97 -0.94
N TYR A 322 -6.48 5.49 0.29
CA TYR A 322 -7.41 6.08 1.24
C TYR A 322 -6.72 7.12 2.14
N VAL A 323 -7.50 7.85 2.94
CA VAL A 323 -6.99 8.89 3.86
C VAL A 323 -7.00 8.41 5.31
N GLY A 324 -6.55 9.26 6.24
CA GLY A 324 -6.49 8.94 7.68
C GLY A 324 -7.76 8.30 8.25
N ALA A 325 -8.95 8.84 7.93
CA ALA A 325 -10.24 8.25 8.30
C ALA A 325 -10.39 6.81 7.80
N GLY A 326 -9.98 6.54 6.55
CA GLY A 326 -10.03 5.20 5.96
C GLY A 326 -9.14 4.18 6.66
N GLN A 327 -8.02 4.60 7.25
CA GLN A 327 -7.18 3.71 8.07
C GLN A 327 -7.88 3.28 9.36
N TRP A 328 -8.62 4.19 10.01
CA TRP A 328 -9.41 3.85 11.18
C TRP A 328 -10.46 2.79 10.83
N ARG A 329 -11.19 2.97 9.72
CA ARG A 329 -12.14 1.96 9.22
C ARG A 329 -11.45 0.63 8.91
N ALA A 330 -10.38 0.66 8.12
CA ALA A 330 -9.69 -0.56 7.69
C ALA A 330 -9.16 -1.38 8.87
N LEU A 331 -8.55 -0.73 9.87
CA LEU A 331 -8.07 -1.40 11.09
C LEU A 331 -9.19 -1.83 12.04
N GLU A 332 -10.33 -1.16 12.03
CA GLU A 332 -11.49 -1.55 12.84
C GLU A 332 -12.34 -2.65 12.20
N LEU A 333 -12.19 -2.87 10.89
CA LEU A 333 -12.99 -3.82 10.12
C LEU A 333 -13.06 -5.24 10.74
N PRO A 334 -11.99 -5.86 11.26
CA PRO A 334 -12.08 -7.15 11.94
C PRO A 334 -13.03 -7.15 13.15
N ASN A 335 -13.07 -6.07 13.92
CA ASN A 335 -13.96 -5.92 15.06
C ASN A 335 -15.38 -5.52 14.62
N ALA A 336 -15.51 -4.71 13.56
CA ALA A 336 -16.78 -4.26 13.00
C ALA A 336 -17.60 -5.41 12.42
N LEU A 337 -16.92 -6.35 11.78
CA LEU A 337 -17.51 -7.49 11.09
C LEU A 337 -17.59 -8.77 11.95
N ARG A 338 -17.06 -8.72 13.18
CA ARG A 338 -17.06 -9.87 14.09
C ARG A 338 -18.49 -10.36 14.33
N GLY A 339 -18.74 -11.64 14.04
CA GLY A 339 -20.04 -12.28 14.22
C GLY A 339 -21.11 -11.88 13.20
N LYS A 340 -20.81 -10.95 12.28
CA LYS A 340 -21.72 -10.55 11.18
C LYS A 340 -21.54 -11.39 9.92
N ILE A 341 -20.28 -11.75 9.64
CA ILE A 341 -19.89 -12.53 8.47
C ILE A 341 -18.92 -13.64 8.87
N SER A 342 -18.77 -14.66 8.00
CA SER A 342 -17.84 -15.77 8.20
C SER A 342 -17.16 -16.20 6.89
N PRO A 343 -16.35 -15.33 6.26
CA PRO A 343 -15.55 -15.66 5.08
C PRO A 343 -14.43 -16.65 5.43
N ASN A 344 -14.05 -17.48 4.46
CA ASN A 344 -12.87 -18.35 4.52
C ASN A 344 -11.74 -17.90 3.59
N MET A 345 -11.95 -16.83 2.82
CA MET A 345 -10.94 -16.19 1.98
C MET A 345 -11.30 -14.74 1.70
N VAL A 346 -10.30 -13.95 1.31
CA VAL A 346 -10.44 -12.54 0.96
C VAL A 346 -9.96 -12.30 -0.46
N TYR A 347 -10.72 -11.50 -1.22
CA TYR A 347 -10.33 -11.01 -2.53
C TYR A 347 -10.34 -9.49 -2.58
N SER A 348 -9.46 -8.92 -3.40
CA SER A 348 -9.58 -7.52 -3.82
C SER A 348 -8.90 -7.27 -5.17
N ILE A 349 -8.82 -6.01 -5.55
CA ILE A 349 -8.23 -5.55 -6.81
C ILE A 349 -6.71 -5.50 -6.66
N ASP A 350 -6.00 -5.95 -7.69
CA ASP A 350 -4.55 -5.83 -7.77
C ASP A 350 -4.10 -4.36 -7.64
N PRO A 351 -3.35 -3.98 -6.58
CA PRO A 351 -2.93 -2.60 -6.35
C PRO A 351 -1.90 -2.09 -7.35
N ALA A 352 -1.32 -2.96 -8.18
CA ALA A 352 -0.44 -2.58 -9.28
C ALA A 352 -1.21 -2.12 -10.53
N GLN A 353 -2.55 -2.25 -10.55
CA GLN A 353 -3.37 -1.55 -11.52
C GLN A 353 -3.32 -0.03 -11.27
N TRP A 354 -3.52 0.76 -12.31
CA TRP A 354 -3.41 2.21 -12.24
C TRP A 354 -4.48 2.90 -13.07
N PHE A 355 -4.70 4.19 -12.81
CA PHE A 355 -5.57 5.04 -13.63
C PHE A 355 -5.09 6.48 -13.64
N ASN A 356 -5.58 7.24 -14.63
CA ASN A 356 -5.34 8.67 -14.75
C ASN A 356 -6.46 9.47 -14.08
N VAL A 357 -6.09 10.38 -13.18
CA VAL A 357 -6.98 11.36 -12.56
C VAL A 357 -7.14 12.54 -13.52
N SER A 358 -8.06 12.42 -14.47
CA SER A 358 -8.28 13.41 -15.55
C SER A 358 -9.29 14.52 -15.20
N SER A 359 -9.96 14.41 -14.06
CA SER A 359 -10.96 15.38 -13.59
C SER A 359 -10.36 16.68 -13.03
N VAL A 360 -9.03 16.77 -12.96
CA VAL A 360 -8.28 17.85 -12.31
C VAL A 360 -7.22 18.44 -13.25
N SER A 361 -6.68 19.62 -12.92
CA SER A 361 -5.64 20.29 -13.71
C SER A 361 -4.42 20.67 -12.86
N PRO A 362 -3.20 20.20 -13.20
CA PRO A 362 -2.91 19.22 -14.26
C PRO A 362 -3.37 17.81 -13.87
N PRO A 363 -3.69 16.93 -14.85
CA PRO A 363 -3.97 15.53 -14.58
C PRO A 363 -2.71 14.79 -14.12
N PHE A 364 -2.88 13.70 -13.39
CA PHE A 364 -1.78 12.86 -12.90
C PHE A 364 -2.20 11.39 -12.81
N ASN A 365 -1.24 10.47 -12.68
CA ASN A 365 -1.52 9.04 -12.61
C ASN A 365 -1.28 8.50 -11.20
N VAL A 366 -2.03 7.45 -10.85
CA VAL A 366 -1.94 6.83 -9.52
C VAL A 366 -2.08 5.31 -9.63
N SER A 367 -1.33 4.58 -8.82
CA SER A 367 -1.61 3.16 -8.56
C SER A 367 -2.87 3.04 -7.70
N TYR A 368 -3.66 2.01 -7.93
CA TYR A 368 -4.98 1.88 -7.35
C TYR A 368 -5.02 0.95 -6.15
N VAL A 369 -4.51 1.44 -5.01
CA VAL A 369 -4.17 0.61 -3.86
C VAL A 369 -5.28 0.50 -2.81
N ARG A 370 -6.22 1.46 -2.76
CA ARG A 370 -7.19 1.54 -1.67
C ARG A 370 -8.08 0.31 -1.44
N PRO A 371 -8.59 -0.41 -2.46
CA PRO A 371 -9.51 -1.51 -2.21
C PRO A 371 -8.81 -2.65 -1.47
N SER A 372 -7.60 -3.01 -1.91
CA SER A 372 -6.88 -4.12 -1.30
C SER A 372 -6.44 -3.82 0.13
N LEU A 373 -5.97 -2.59 0.37
CA LEU A 373 -5.55 -2.17 1.70
C LEU A 373 -6.72 -1.96 2.69
N THR A 374 -7.98 -2.00 2.21
CA THR A 374 -9.17 -1.86 3.08
C THR A 374 -9.44 -3.13 3.88
N VAL A 375 -9.36 -4.30 3.25
CA VAL A 375 -9.69 -5.59 3.85
C VAL A 375 -8.48 -6.41 4.28
N LEU A 376 -7.26 -5.97 3.93
CA LEU A 376 -6.04 -6.64 4.36
C LEU A 376 -5.94 -6.79 5.90
N PRO A 377 -6.29 -5.79 6.73
CA PRO A 377 -6.29 -5.99 8.18
C PRO A 377 -7.27 -7.06 8.66
N TYR A 378 -8.42 -7.22 7.98
CA TYR A 378 -9.37 -8.29 8.25
C TYR A 378 -8.78 -9.67 7.96
N ALA A 379 -8.09 -9.82 6.83
CA ALA A 379 -7.44 -11.08 6.47
C ALA A 379 -6.33 -11.45 7.47
N ILE A 380 -5.53 -10.47 7.90
CA ILE A 380 -4.49 -10.64 8.91
C ILE A 380 -5.10 -11.10 10.26
N ALA A 381 -6.11 -10.37 10.74
CA ALA A 381 -6.74 -10.63 12.05
C ALA A 381 -7.37 -12.03 12.15
N ASN A 382 -7.90 -12.53 11.04
CA ASN A 382 -8.63 -13.80 10.97
C ASN A 382 -7.79 -14.93 10.34
N ASN A 383 -6.52 -14.68 10.06
CA ASN A 383 -5.61 -15.62 9.38
C ASN A 383 -6.23 -16.23 8.10
N LEU A 384 -6.77 -15.38 7.23
CA LEU A 384 -7.40 -15.81 5.99
C LEU A 384 -6.43 -15.68 4.81
N PRO A 385 -6.51 -16.60 3.82
CA PRO A 385 -5.80 -16.43 2.57
C PRO A 385 -6.34 -15.19 1.82
N TYR A 386 -5.43 -14.44 1.21
CA TYR A 386 -5.71 -13.18 0.54
C TYR A 386 -5.32 -13.28 -0.94
N TYR A 387 -6.23 -12.90 -1.83
CA TYR A 387 -6.05 -13.01 -3.28
C TYR A 387 -6.33 -11.69 -3.98
N LEU A 388 -5.70 -11.50 -5.14
CA LEU A 388 -5.92 -10.35 -6.01
C LEU A 388 -6.59 -10.78 -7.31
N VAL A 389 -7.56 -9.99 -7.74
CA VAL A 389 -8.09 -10.04 -9.10
C VAL A 389 -7.13 -9.29 -10.00
N SER A 390 -6.28 -10.05 -10.69
CA SER A 390 -5.23 -9.53 -11.57
C SER A 390 -5.43 -9.92 -13.04
N SER A 391 -6.47 -10.68 -13.38
CA SER A 391 -6.70 -11.23 -14.72
C SER A 391 -7.45 -10.28 -15.67
N PHE A 392 -7.95 -9.14 -15.17
CA PHE A 392 -8.55 -8.06 -15.96
C PHE A 392 -8.43 -6.70 -15.24
N TYR A 393 -8.59 -5.61 -16.00
CA TYR A 393 -8.51 -4.25 -15.47
C TYR A 393 -9.82 -3.76 -14.87
N ILE A 394 -9.76 -3.05 -13.75
CA ILE A 394 -10.93 -2.43 -13.11
C ILE A 394 -11.53 -1.28 -13.94
N VAL A 395 -10.71 -0.69 -14.80
CA VAL A 395 -11.11 0.40 -15.72
C VAL A 395 -11.57 -0.12 -17.08
N ASP A 396 -11.58 -1.43 -17.30
CA ASP A 396 -12.10 -2.03 -18.53
C ASP A 396 -13.60 -1.68 -18.69
N GLN A 397 -14.03 -1.40 -19.93
CA GLN A 397 -15.43 -1.11 -20.23
C GLN A 397 -16.34 -2.32 -19.92
N ASN A 398 -15.81 -3.54 -20.04
CA ASN A 398 -16.49 -4.80 -19.76
C ASN A 398 -16.16 -5.36 -18.38
N VAL A 399 -15.65 -4.55 -17.44
CA VAL A 399 -15.27 -5.01 -16.09
C VAL A 399 -16.42 -5.69 -15.34
N ALA A 400 -17.66 -5.24 -15.52
CA ALA A 400 -18.81 -5.80 -14.81
C ALA A 400 -19.09 -7.27 -15.18
N PRO A 401 -19.27 -7.65 -16.47
CA PRO A 401 -19.38 -9.05 -16.85
C PRO A 401 -18.12 -9.86 -16.53
N LEU A 402 -16.91 -9.31 -16.75
CA LEU A 402 -15.66 -10.01 -16.42
C LEU A 402 -15.57 -10.36 -14.92
N ALA A 403 -15.93 -9.42 -14.04
CA ALA A 403 -15.95 -9.67 -12.60
C ALA A 403 -17.06 -10.62 -12.19
N SER A 404 -18.26 -10.51 -12.79
CA SER A 404 -19.34 -11.47 -12.56
C SER A 404 -18.91 -12.89 -12.93
N ASP A 405 -18.33 -13.06 -14.10
CA ASP A 405 -17.87 -14.37 -14.58
C ASP A 405 -16.75 -14.92 -13.67
N PHE A 406 -15.79 -14.08 -13.29
CA PHE A 406 -14.69 -14.46 -12.40
C PHE A 406 -15.19 -14.98 -11.03
N PHE A 407 -16.15 -14.29 -10.41
CA PHE A 407 -16.58 -14.61 -9.05
C PHE A 407 -17.67 -15.68 -9.00
N PHE A 408 -18.54 -15.78 -10.00
CA PHE A 408 -19.76 -16.58 -9.92
C PHE A 408 -19.81 -17.74 -10.91
N THR A 409 -18.88 -17.86 -11.87
CA THR A 409 -18.90 -18.94 -12.87
C THR A 409 -17.61 -19.77 -12.86
N GLY A 410 -17.64 -20.92 -13.53
CA GLY A 410 -16.48 -21.81 -13.71
C GLY A 410 -16.24 -22.82 -12.59
N GLY A 411 -17.05 -22.82 -11.53
CA GLY A 411 -17.02 -23.82 -10.45
C GLY A 411 -15.93 -23.63 -9.40
N ASN A 412 -14.88 -22.84 -9.69
CA ASN A 412 -13.67 -22.70 -8.86
C ASN A 412 -13.91 -22.10 -7.47
N LEU A 413 -15.01 -21.35 -7.28
CA LEU A 413 -15.34 -20.71 -6.01
C LEU A 413 -16.62 -21.29 -5.39
N SER A 414 -17.04 -22.49 -5.81
CA SER A 414 -18.09 -23.24 -5.11
C SER A 414 -17.64 -23.64 -3.70
N ASN A 415 -18.57 -23.69 -2.75
CA ASN A 415 -18.32 -23.98 -1.33
C ASN A 415 -17.38 -22.95 -0.64
N LYS A 416 -17.36 -21.69 -1.11
CA LYS A 416 -16.55 -20.61 -0.56
C LYS A 416 -17.40 -19.49 0.02
N ASN A 417 -16.91 -18.92 1.12
CA ASN A 417 -17.42 -17.69 1.68
C ASN A 417 -16.34 -16.62 1.51
N ILE A 418 -16.63 -15.56 0.77
CA ILE A 418 -15.63 -14.61 0.32
C ILE A 418 -15.94 -13.24 0.91
N LEU A 419 -14.92 -12.57 1.47
CA LEU A 419 -14.98 -11.13 1.67
C LEU A 419 -14.28 -10.44 0.49
N LEU A 420 -15.00 -9.55 -0.18
CA LEU A 420 -14.52 -8.83 -1.36
C LEU A 420 -14.50 -7.33 -1.07
N ALA A 421 -13.33 -6.71 -1.11
CA ALA A 421 -13.25 -5.25 -1.20
C ALA A 421 -13.13 -4.81 -2.65
N TRP A 422 -13.96 -3.85 -3.05
CA TRP A 422 -14.08 -3.46 -4.45
C TRP A 422 -14.21 -1.94 -4.66
N GLU A 423 -14.13 -1.52 -5.92
CA GLU A 423 -14.41 -0.14 -6.33
C GLU A 423 -15.91 0.14 -6.23
N SER A 424 -16.26 1.21 -5.51
CA SER A 424 -17.64 1.65 -5.25
C SER A 424 -18.50 1.70 -6.51
N THR A 425 -17.98 2.30 -7.57
CA THR A 425 -18.68 2.47 -8.86
C THR A 425 -18.80 1.17 -9.66
N ARG A 426 -18.24 0.06 -9.17
CA ARG A 426 -18.22 -1.25 -9.85
C ARG A 426 -18.99 -2.34 -9.11
N ILE A 427 -19.34 -2.16 -7.82
CA ILE A 427 -20.06 -3.17 -7.02
C ILE A 427 -21.45 -3.47 -7.61
N LYS A 428 -22.30 -2.44 -7.74
CA LYS A 428 -23.66 -2.63 -8.27
C LYS A 428 -23.66 -3.05 -9.75
N PRO A 429 -22.77 -2.53 -10.63
CA PRO A 429 -22.62 -3.07 -11.99
C PRO A 429 -22.24 -4.56 -12.04
N LEU A 430 -21.33 -5.02 -11.17
CA LEU A 430 -20.99 -6.44 -11.04
C LEU A 430 -22.23 -7.26 -10.66
N ILE A 431 -22.99 -6.83 -9.65
CA ILE A 431 -24.24 -7.50 -9.24
C ILE A 431 -25.28 -7.49 -10.37
N ASN A 432 -25.42 -6.37 -11.07
CA ASN A 432 -26.34 -6.27 -12.21
C ASN A 432 -25.94 -7.19 -13.36
N ALA A 433 -24.65 -7.40 -13.62
CA ALA A 433 -24.18 -8.36 -14.60
C ALA A 433 -24.58 -9.80 -14.21
N LEU A 434 -24.45 -10.16 -12.93
CA LEU A 434 -24.93 -11.43 -12.41
C LEU A 434 -26.46 -11.56 -12.51
N LEU A 435 -27.23 -10.55 -12.11
CA LEU A 435 -28.69 -10.59 -12.21
C LEU A 435 -29.17 -10.77 -13.67
N LYS A 436 -28.50 -10.11 -14.62
CA LYS A 436 -28.79 -10.24 -16.05
C LYS A 436 -28.49 -11.64 -16.59
N SER A 437 -27.44 -12.31 -16.10
CA SER A 437 -27.09 -13.65 -16.58
C SER A 437 -28.17 -14.69 -16.26
N TYR A 438 -29.00 -14.46 -15.23
CA TYR A 438 -30.14 -15.30 -14.87
C TYR A 438 -31.38 -15.11 -15.78
N GLY A 439 -31.42 -14.10 -16.66
CA GLY A 439 -32.57 -13.84 -17.55
C GLY A 439 -33.89 -13.62 -16.79
N GLY A 440 -35.04 -13.89 -17.41
CA GLY A 440 -36.37 -13.82 -16.78
C GLY A 440 -37.07 -12.45 -16.83
N SER A 441 -38.38 -12.42 -16.54
CA SER A 441 -39.15 -11.16 -16.50
C SER A 441 -38.86 -10.35 -15.21
N GLY A 442 -39.06 -9.03 -15.28
CA GLY A 442 -38.95 -8.14 -14.11
C GLY A 442 -37.58 -8.13 -13.43
N LEU A 443 -36.49 -7.95 -14.19
CA LEU A 443 -35.13 -7.88 -13.65
C LEU A 443 -35.00 -6.72 -12.64
N PRO A 444 -34.71 -6.99 -11.35
CA PRO A 444 -34.59 -5.96 -10.32
C PRO A 444 -33.18 -5.38 -10.34
N LEU A 445 -32.85 -4.66 -11.41
CA LEU A 445 -31.54 -4.03 -11.56
C LEU A 445 -31.36 -2.88 -10.57
N LEU A 446 -30.18 -2.81 -9.98
CA LEU A 446 -29.76 -1.75 -9.09
C LEU A 446 -29.41 -0.48 -9.89
N ASP A 447 -29.67 0.70 -9.33
CA ASP A 447 -29.05 1.95 -9.81
C ASP A 447 -27.52 1.77 -9.75
N PRO A 448 -26.78 1.88 -10.86
CA PRO A 448 -25.33 1.68 -10.87
C PRO A 448 -24.57 2.68 -9.99
N ASN A 449 -25.15 3.82 -9.64
CA ASN A 449 -24.49 4.81 -8.82
C ASN A 449 -24.41 4.37 -7.35
N TRP A 450 -23.21 4.50 -6.78
CA TRP A 450 -22.96 4.29 -5.37
C TRP A 450 -23.08 5.64 -4.62
N PRO A 451 -23.85 5.74 -3.52
CA PRO A 451 -23.93 6.98 -2.75
C PRO A 451 -22.57 7.39 -2.20
N ILE A 452 -22.15 8.63 -2.46
CA ILE A 452 -20.77 9.06 -2.22
C ILE A 452 -20.30 8.89 -0.76
N ASP A 453 -21.21 9.14 0.19
CA ASP A 453 -20.93 9.08 1.63
C ASP A 453 -21.16 7.70 2.25
N ASP A 454 -21.59 6.71 1.46
CA ASP A 454 -21.81 5.36 1.97
C ASP A 454 -20.54 4.53 1.92
N TYR A 455 -19.99 4.27 3.10
CA TYR A 455 -18.88 3.36 3.31
C TYR A 455 -19.28 2.14 4.16
N ASP A 456 -20.53 2.09 4.61
CA ASP A 456 -20.97 1.17 5.67
C ASP A 456 -21.76 -0.03 5.13
N THR A 457 -22.44 0.13 3.99
CA THR A 457 -23.26 -0.94 3.39
C THR A 457 -22.42 -2.14 2.95
N ILE A 458 -22.88 -3.35 3.30
CA ILE A 458 -22.33 -4.62 2.83
C ILE A 458 -23.36 -5.26 1.89
N TRP A 459 -22.96 -5.53 0.65
CA TRP A 459 -23.77 -6.33 -0.27
C TRP A 459 -23.48 -7.81 -0.09
N THR A 460 -24.51 -8.62 0.09
CA THR A 460 -24.40 -10.07 0.21
C THR A 460 -24.96 -10.72 -1.05
N VAL A 461 -24.16 -11.57 -1.68
CA VAL A 461 -24.56 -12.40 -2.81
C VAL A 461 -24.45 -13.86 -2.41
N THR A 462 -25.56 -14.60 -2.45
CA THR A 462 -25.63 -16.01 -2.06
C THR A 462 -26.06 -16.86 -3.24
N LEU A 463 -25.32 -17.94 -3.50
CA LEU A 463 -25.66 -19.02 -4.42
C LEU A 463 -25.89 -20.30 -3.62
N ASP A 464 -27.10 -20.85 -3.68
CA ASP A 464 -27.45 -22.07 -2.95
C ASP A 464 -26.89 -23.35 -3.61
N ALA A 465 -27.24 -24.53 -3.09
CA ALA A 465 -26.81 -25.82 -3.61
C ALA A 465 -27.32 -26.12 -5.04
N SER A 466 -28.40 -25.47 -5.45
CA SER A 466 -29.00 -25.58 -6.78
C SER A 466 -28.47 -24.52 -7.74
N GLY A 467 -27.78 -23.50 -7.24
CA GLY A 467 -27.36 -22.32 -7.99
C GLY A 467 -28.45 -21.26 -8.09
N ASN A 468 -29.45 -21.26 -7.21
CA ASN A 468 -30.37 -20.13 -7.09
C ASN A 468 -29.64 -18.96 -6.42
N LEU A 469 -29.94 -17.75 -6.88
CA LEU A 469 -29.29 -16.52 -6.46
C LEU A 469 -30.15 -15.77 -5.45
N THR A 470 -29.56 -15.30 -4.37
CA THR A 470 -30.11 -14.25 -3.51
C THR A 470 -29.12 -13.09 -3.42
N VAL A 471 -29.60 -11.86 -3.55
CA VAL A 471 -28.82 -10.65 -3.38
C VAL A 471 -29.55 -9.74 -2.41
N ASP A 472 -28.84 -9.24 -1.41
CA ASP A 472 -29.36 -8.25 -0.46
C ASP A 472 -28.27 -7.31 0.05
N ASN A 473 -28.68 -6.26 0.76
CA ASN A 473 -27.78 -5.37 1.51
C ASN A 473 -28.20 -5.26 2.99
N ALA A 474 -28.62 -6.38 3.59
CA ALA A 474 -29.12 -6.41 4.97
C ALA A 474 -28.05 -6.19 6.04
N LEU A 475 -26.78 -6.15 5.67
CA LEU A 475 -25.65 -6.02 6.58
C LEU A 475 -24.97 -4.66 6.40
N CYS A 476 -24.39 -4.18 7.50
CA CYS A 476 -23.52 -3.02 7.49
C CYS A 476 -22.31 -3.23 8.41
N GLU A 477 -21.20 -2.51 8.16
CA GLU A 477 -20.02 -2.54 9.03
C GLU A 477 -20.35 -1.99 10.43
N GLY A 478 -21.26 -1.01 10.51
CA GLY A 478 -21.70 -0.35 11.73
C GLY A 478 -20.67 0.63 12.26
N ILE A 479 -19.89 1.25 11.38
CA ILE A 479 -18.91 2.29 11.70
C ILE A 479 -19.50 3.65 11.38
N ASP A 480 -19.48 4.57 12.34
CA ASP A 480 -19.90 5.96 12.11
C ASP A 480 -18.82 6.72 11.32
N SER A 481 -18.97 6.78 10.00
CA SER A 481 -18.04 7.46 9.09
C SER A 481 -17.81 8.93 9.48
N ALA A 482 -18.85 9.62 9.96
CA ALA A 482 -18.79 11.03 10.28
C ALA A 482 -18.03 11.30 11.59
N ALA A 483 -17.93 10.30 12.46
CA ALA A 483 -17.18 10.37 13.72
C ALA A 483 -15.71 9.93 13.58
N LEU A 484 -15.27 9.44 12.41
CA LEU A 484 -13.89 9.02 12.21
C LEU A 484 -12.92 10.21 12.25
N PRO A 485 -11.77 10.10 12.95
CA PRO A 485 -10.77 11.16 12.94
C PRO A 485 -10.19 11.37 11.53
N ALA A 486 -10.01 12.63 11.14
CA ALA A 486 -9.44 12.99 9.83
C ALA A 486 -7.95 12.59 9.67
N THR A 487 -7.21 12.53 10.77
CA THR A 487 -5.80 12.09 10.80
C THR A 487 -5.70 10.59 11.02
N ALA A 488 -4.67 9.94 10.46
CA ALA A 488 -4.41 8.53 10.71
C ALA A 488 -4.15 8.24 12.21
N PRO A 489 -4.49 7.03 12.70
CA PRO A 489 -4.18 6.61 14.07
C PRO A 489 -2.68 6.69 14.34
N GLN A 490 -2.28 7.20 15.51
CA GLN A 490 -0.87 7.32 15.91
C GLN A 490 -0.52 6.19 16.88
N PHE A 491 0.42 5.32 16.49
CA PHE A 491 0.87 4.15 17.25
C PHE A 491 2.24 4.37 17.88
#